data_AF-A0A3D5KT70-F1
#
_entry.id   AF-A0A3D5KT70-F1
#
_cell.length_a   1.000
_cell.length_b   1.000
_cell.length_c   1.000
_cell.angle_alpha   90.00
_cell.angle_beta   90.00
_cell.angle_gamma   90.00
#
_symmetry.space_group_name_H-M   'P 1'
#
loop_
_entity.id
_entity.type
_entity.pdbx_description
1 polymer ?
#
loop_
_entity_poly.entity_id
_entity_poly.type
_entity_poly.pdbx_seq_one_letter_code
_entity_poly.pdbx_strand_id
1 'polypeptide(L)'
;MDDLRIVFWIIVGIIYIITKVRKKQQPIVPKSEPKPSEPELTDRPLTFDELLREIQAAKPKPQPVLKKPEYVDYDDGLEEEKKPIEKTDFDYRNEDQIYETYERAKQEAFHRPSMEETLKLENTVVRFGQFKNYTRNDRPSLAAEYANDLRDPENFRKAFILSEILNRRF
;
A
#
# COMPACT_ATOMS: atom_id res chain seq x y z
N MET A 1 54.89 5.98 -32.13
CA MET A 1 53.96 7.16 -32.16
C MET A 1 52.68 6.83 -32.91
N ASP A 2 52.71 5.96 -33.91
CA ASP A 2 51.55 5.65 -34.76
C ASP A 2 50.53 4.72 -34.08
N ASP A 3 50.96 3.78 -33.25
CA ASP A 3 50.05 2.90 -32.51
C ASP A 3 49.15 3.67 -31.51
N LEU A 4 49.70 4.70 -30.87
CA LEU A 4 48.93 5.57 -29.97
C LEU A 4 47.89 6.40 -30.74
N ARG A 5 48.20 6.80 -31.97
CA ARG A 5 47.25 7.50 -32.85
C ARG A 5 46.13 6.56 -33.30
N ILE A 6 46.45 5.32 -33.62
CA ILE A 6 45.48 4.29 -34.03
C ILE A 6 44.53 3.96 -32.86
N VAL A 7 45.08 3.72 -31.66
CA VAL A 7 44.28 3.44 -30.46
C VAL A 7 43.39 4.64 -30.10
N PHE A 8 43.92 5.87 -30.20
CA PHE A 8 43.11 7.07 -29.96
C PHE A 8 41.94 7.19 -30.95
N TRP A 9 42.15 6.93 -32.23
CA TRP A 9 41.08 6.96 -33.24
C TRP A 9 40.03 5.87 -33.03
N ILE A 10 40.42 4.68 -32.56
CA ILE A 10 39.49 3.61 -32.17
C ILE A 10 38.60 4.07 -31.01
N ILE A 11 39.18 4.66 -29.97
CA ILE A 11 38.43 5.15 -28.81
C ILE A 11 37.44 6.25 -29.21
N VAL A 12 37.88 7.21 -30.03
CA VAL A 12 37.00 8.28 -30.55
C VAL A 12 35.86 7.71 -31.40
N GLY A 13 36.14 6.70 -32.24
CA GLY A 13 35.13 6.00 -33.03
C GLY A 13 34.06 5.33 -32.16
N ILE A 14 34.48 4.65 -31.08
CA ILE A 14 33.55 3.99 -30.14
C ILE A 14 32.67 5.03 -29.42
N ILE A 15 33.26 6.12 -28.92
CA ILE A 15 32.52 7.20 -28.24
C ILE A 15 31.51 7.86 -29.19
N TYR A 16 31.88 8.07 -30.46
CA TYR A 16 30.99 8.60 -31.49
C TYR A 16 29.78 7.70 -31.76
N ILE A 17 29.97 6.39 -31.82
CA ILE A 17 28.88 5.42 -32.01
C ILE A 17 27.92 5.44 -30.81
N ILE A 18 28.45 5.42 -29.58
CA ILE A 18 27.63 5.41 -28.35
C ILE A 18 26.79 6.69 -28.23
N THR A 19 27.39 7.85 -28.51
CA THR A 19 26.67 9.15 -28.45
C THR A 19 25.59 9.27 -29.52
N LYS A 20 25.82 8.75 -30.74
CA LYS A 20 24.83 8.74 -31.82
C LYS A 20 23.64 7.82 -31.52
N VAL A 21 23.86 6.69 -30.85
CA VAL A 21 22.79 5.76 -30.46
C VAL A 21 21.95 6.35 -29.31
N ARG A 22 22.57 6.95 -28.28
CA ARG A 22 21.83 7.57 -27.16
C ARG A 22 20.99 8.78 -27.58
N LYS A 23 21.45 9.59 -28.56
CA LYS A 23 20.68 10.76 -29.03
C LYS A 23 19.35 10.39 -29.73
N LYS A 24 19.21 9.15 -30.24
CA LYS A 24 17.97 8.65 -30.86
C LYS A 24 16.94 8.13 -29.85
N GLN A 25 17.28 8.07 -28.55
CA GLN A 25 16.42 7.50 -27.51
C GLN A 25 15.84 8.56 -26.57
N GLN A 26 15.59 9.78 -27.05
CA GLN A 26 14.66 10.66 -26.33
C GLN A 26 13.24 10.14 -26.58
N PRO A 27 12.47 9.79 -25.54
CA PRO A 27 11.13 9.27 -25.74
C PRO A 27 10.22 10.38 -26.26
N ILE A 28 9.75 10.19 -27.50
CA ILE A 28 8.61 10.91 -28.06
C ILE A 28 7.41 10.50 -27.20
N VAL A 29 6.85 11.44 -26.42
CA VAL A 29 5.61 11.21 -25.67
C VAL A 29 4.49 11.03 -26.69
N PRO A 30 3.83 9.86 -26.79
CA PRO A 30 2.74 9.69 -27.74
C PRO A 30 1.46 10.32 -27.19
N LYS A 31 0.92 11.23 -28.01
CA LYS A 31 -0.38 11.89 -27.89
C LYS A 31 -1.48 10.83 -27.98
N SER A 32 -2.32 10.72 -26.96
CA SER A 32 -3.44 9.79 -26.86
C SER A 32 -4.59 10.17 -27.81
N GLU A 33 -5.04 9.23 -28.64
CA GLU A 33 -6.34 9.30 -29.33
C GLU A 33 -7.47 8.70 -28.47
N PRO A 34 -8.72 9.17 -28.62
CA PRO A 34 -9.78 8.96 -27.64
C PRO A 34 -10.56 7.65 -27.87
N LYS A 35 -10.86 6.94 -26.78
CA LYS A 35 -11.81 5.81 -26.75
C LYS A 35 -13.25 6.30 -26.49
N PRO A 36 -14.28 5.55 -26.91
CA PRO A 36 -15.68 5.98 -26.91
C PRO A 36 -16.27 6.12 -25.50
N SER A 37 -17.21 7.04 -25.38
CA SER A 37 -17.98 7.43 -24.21
C SER A 37 -18.73 6.28 -23.52
N GLU A 38 -18.42 6.07 -22.24
CA GLU A 38 -19.26 5.40 -21.24
C GLU A 38 -19.46 6.37 -20.04
N PRO A 39 -20.57 6.27 -19.29
CA PRO A 39 -21.12 7.38 -18.52
C PRO A 39 -20.29 7.77 -17.29
N GLU A 40 -20.23 9.07 -17.04
CA GLU A 40 -19.49 9.74 -15.97
C GLU A 40 -19.94 9.27 -14.58
N LEU A 41 -19.19 8.34 -13.99
CA LEU A 41 -19.03 8.32 -12.54
C LEU A 41 -17.98 9.40 -12.22
N THR A 42 -18.43 10.48 -11.60
CA THR A 42 -17.58 11.55 -11.08
C THR A 42 -16.70 11.02 -9.93
N ASP A 43 -15.66 10.27 -10.27
CA ASP A 43 -14.52 9.97 -9.39
C ASP A 43 -13.59 11.20 -9.35
N ARG A 44 -14.11 12.34 -8.88
CA ARG A 44 -13.23 13.44 -8.49
C ARG A 44 -12.79 13.19 -7.06
N PRO A 45 -11.47 13.01 -6.79
CA PRO A 45 -11.01 12.87 -5.42
C PRO A 45 -11.31 14.18 -4.68
N LEU A 46 -12.15 14.10 -3.65
CA LEU A 46 -12.47 15.23 -2.77
C LEU A 46 -11.15 15.78 -2.21
N THR A 47 -10.95 17.09 -2.35
CA THR A 47 -9.74 17.73 -1.82
C THR A 47 -9.87 17.93 -0.32
N PHE A 48 -8.72 18.03 0.36
CA PHE A 48 -8.67 18.22 1.80
C PHE A 48 -9.43 19.47 2.28
N ASP A 49 -9.43 20.53 1.48
CA ASP A 49 -10.18 21.76 1.77
C ASP A 49 -11.71 21.53 1.75
N GLU A 50 -12.18 20.64 0.87
CA GLU A 50 -13.60 20.29 0.77
C GLU A 50 -14.05 19.45 1.98
N LEU A 51 -13.22 18.48 2.39
CA LEU A 51 -13.42 17.70 3.61
C LEU A 51 -13.38 18.57 4.88
N LEU A 52 -12.45 19.52 4.95
CA LEU A 52 -12.38 20.47 6.06
C LEU A 52 -13.62 21.36 6.12
N ARG A 53 -14.11 21.82 4.96
CA ARG A 53 -15.32 22.63 4.88
C ARG A 53 -16.54 21.86 5.39
N GLU A 54 -16.65 20.58 5.04
CA GLU A 54 -17.74 19.71 5.49
C GLU A 54 -17.71 19.48 7.01
N ILE A 55 -16.53 19.19 7.56
CA ILE A 55 -16.35 18.99 9.01
C ILE A 55 -16.63 20.27 9.81
N GLN A 56 -16.22 21.45 9.29
CA GLN A 56 -16.48 22.73 9.96
C GLN A 56 -17.95 23.14 9.87
N ALA A 57 -18.63 22.84 8.76
CA ALA A 57 -20.06 23.09 8.60
C ALA A 57 -20.92 22.21 9.53
N ALA A 58 -20.43 21.03 9.90
CA ALA A 58 -21.12 20.09 10.78
C ALA A 58 -20.99 20.39 12.28
N LYS A 59 -20.21 21.41 12.70
CA LYS A 59 -20.10 21.76 14.13
C LYS A 59 -21.36 22.50 14.60
N PRO A 60 -22.12 21.97 15.59
CA PRO A 60 -23.28 22.69 16.12
C PRO A 60 -22.82 23.94 16.88
N LYS A 61 -23.49 25.07 16.63
CA LYS A 61 -23.26 26.33 17.37
C LYS A 61 -23.63 26.14 18.84
N PRO A 62 -22.90 26.74 19.80
CA PRO A 62 -23.23 26.62 21.22
C PRO A 62 -24.62 27.20 21.48
N GLN A 63 -25.51 26.36 22.02
CA GLN A 63 -26.84 26.77 22.45
C GLN A 63 -26.72 27.73 23.65
N PRO A 64 -27.58 28.76 23.74
CA PRO A 64 -27.50 29.70 24.85
C PRO A 64 -27.77 28.97 26.17
N VAL A 65 -26.89 29.20 27.14
CA VAL A 65 -27.00 28.62 28.49
C VAL A 65 -28.26 29.18 29.15
N LEU A 66 -29.30 28.34 29.24
CA LEU A 66 -30.51 28.64 30.00
C LEU A 66 -30.11 28.81 31.48
N LYS A 67 -30.40 29.98 32.05
CA LYS A 67 -30.19 30.22 33.48
C LYS A 67 -31.01 29.21 34.28
N LYS A 68 -30.34 28.49 35.18
CA LYS A 68 -30.98 27.51 36.06
C LYS A 68 -31.95 28.24 37.01
N PRO A 69 -33.15 27.70 37.27
CA PRO A 69 -34.05 28.26 38.26
C PRO A 69 -33.44 28.15 39.66
N GLU A 70 -33.72 29.15 40.51
CA GLU A 70 -33.35 29.16 41.93
C GLU A 70 -34.16 28.07 42.63
N TYR A 71 -33.47 27.10 43.24
CA TYR A 71 -34.08 25.96 43.91
C TYR A 71 -34.50 26.38 45.32
N VAL A 72 -35.78 26.20 45.64
CA VAL A 72 -36.30 26.36 46.99
C VAL A 72 -36.37 24.98 47.61
N ASP A 73 -35.65 24.78 48.70
CA ASP A 73 -35.66 23.53 49.46
C ASP A 73 -36.86 23.52 50.42
N TYR A 74 -37.68 22.48 50.33
CA TYR A 74 -38.90 22.31 51.12
C TYR A 74 -38.76 21.21 52.18
N ASP A 75 -37.58 20.57 52.29
CA ASP A 75 -37.35 19.40 53.16
C ASP A 75 -37.01 19.74 54.63
N ASP A 76 -36.94 21.02 55.00
CA ASP A 76 -36.59 21.49 56.36
C ASP A 76 -37.57 21.04 57.49
N GLY A 77 -38.63 20.30 57.16
CA GLY A 77 -39.66 19.85 58.12
C GLY A 77 -40.10 18.39 57.99
N LEU A 78 -39.45 17.57 57.16
CA LEU A 78 -39.80 16.15 57.01
C LEU A 78 -38.94 15.25 57.90
N GLU A 79 -39.55 14.25 58.54
CA GLU A 79 -38.83 13.24 59.31
C GLU A 79 -38.04 12.31 58.37
N GLU A 80 -36.82 11.93 58.76
CA GLU A 80 -35.93 11.06 57.97
C GLU A 80 -36.64 9.75 57.58
N GLU A 81 -36.83 9.53 56.26
CA GLU A 81 -37.39 8.30 55.73
C GLU A 81 -36.51 7.09 56.09
N LYS A 82 -37.15 6.03 56.62
CA LYS A 82 -36.48 4.79 56.98
C LYS A 82 -35.90 4.11 55.74
N LYS A 83 -34.59 3.87 55.76
CA LYS A 83 -33.86 3.19 54.67
C LYS A 83 -34.48 1.82 54.34
N PRO A 84 -34.71 1.50 53.06
CA PRO A 84 -35.26 0.20 52.66
C PRO A 84 -34.26 -0.94 52.92
N ILE A 85 -34.80 -2.13 53.22
CA ILE A 85 -34.06 -3.34 53.64
C ILE A 85 -33.49 -4.13 52.43
N GLU A 86 -33.52 -3.55 51.23
CA GLU A 86 -32.99 -4.23 50.03
C GLU A 86 -31.47 -4.43 50.17
N LYS A 87 -31.03 -5.68 50.01
CA LYS A 87 -29.61 -6.03 50.05
C LYS A 87 -28.93 -5.39 48.83
N THR A 88 -28.09 -4.39 49.09
CA THR A 88 -27.37 -3.59 48.09
C THR A 88 -26.07 -4.21 47.59
N ASP A 89 -25.79 -5.48 47.91
CA ASP A 89 -24.53 -6.11 47.54
C ASP A 89 -24.73 -6.96 46.27
N PHE A 90 -25.00 -6.28 45.14
CA PHE A 90 -24.90 -6.90 43.82
C PHE A 90 -23.43 -6.91 43.41
N ASP A 91 -22.78 -8.07 43.53
CA ASP A 91 -21.39 -8.25 43.09
C ASP A 91 -21.39 -8.47 41.56
N TYR A 92 -21.49 -7.37 40.80
CA TYR A 92 -21.55 -7.32 39.33
C TYR A 92 -20.43 -8.08 38.60
N ARG A 93 -19.41 -8.51 39.34
CA ARG A 93 -18.23 -9.19 38.82
C ARG A 93 -18.47 -10.65 38.44
N ASN A 94 -19.48 -11.31 39.02
CA ASN A 94 -19.63 -12.77 38.93
C ASN A 94 -20.85 -13.26 38.11
N GLU A 95 -21.79 -12.38 37.76
CA GLU A 95 -23.09 -12.81 37.19
C GLU A 95 -23.36 -12.29 35.76
N ASP A 96 -22.64 -11.25 35.32
CA ASP A 96 -22.91 -10.61 34.02
C ASP A 96 -21.95 -11.09 32.92
N GLN A 97 -22.51 -11.71 31.87
CA GLN A 97 -21.80 -12.00 30.61
C GLN A 97 -21.18 -10.75 29.99
N ILE A 98 -21.76 -9.58 30.26
CA ILE A 98 -21.24 -8.27 29.83
C ILE A 98 -19.87 -8.01 30.47
N TYR A 99 -19.70 -8.35 31.75
CA TYR A 99 -18.42 -8.15 32.45
C TYR A 99 -17.33 -9.07 31.89
N GLU A 100 -17.67 -10.32 31.58
CA GLU A 100 -16.73 -11.26 30.93
C GLU A 100 -16.31 -10.77 29.55
N THR A 101 -17.24 -10.27 28.73
CA THR A 101 -16.90 -9.71 27.40
C THR A 101 -16.01 -8.48 27.51
N TYR A 102 -16.25 -7.62 28.50
CA TYR A 102 -15.43 -6.44 28.76
C TYR A 102 -14.00 -6.84 29.17
N GLU A 103 -13.84 -7.73 30.14
CA GLU A 103 -12.52 -8.17 30.59
C GLU A 103 -11.78 -8.94 29.49
N ARG A 104 -12.48 -9.73 28.67
CA ARG A 104 -11.91 -10.39 27.50
C ARG A 104 -11.42 -9.39 26.46
N ALA A 105 -12.24 -8.43 26.08
CA ALA A 105 -11.87 -7.39 25.10
C ALA A 105 -10.68 -6.56 25.59
N LYS A 106 -10.64 -6.27 26.90
CA LYS A 106 -9.51 -5.59 27.55
C LYS A 106 -8.24 -6.42 27.43
N GLN A 107 -8.27 -7.71 27.74
CA GLN A 107 -7.12 -8.60 27.58
C GLN A 107 -6.66 -8.68 26.11
N GLU A 108 -7.59 -8.84 25.17
CA GLU A 108 -7.28 -8.87 23.73
C GLU A 108 -6.65 -7.56 23.23
N ALA A 109 -7.09 -6.41 23.76
CA ALA A 109 -6.48 -5.12 23.45
C ALA A 109 -5.04 -4.99 24.00
N PHE A 110 -4.77 -5.53 25.19
CA PHE A 110 -3.42 -5.57 25.76
C PHE A 110 -2.48 -6.53 25.02
N HIS A 111 -3.01 -7.63 24.50
CA HIS A 111 -2.24 -8.63 23.75
C HIS A 111 -2.20 -8.37 22.24
N ARG A 112 -2.78 -7.26 21.76
CA ARG A 112 -2.71 -6.90 20.36
C ARG A 112 -1.25 -6.59 20.03
N PRO A 113 -0.63 -7.28 19.04
CA PRO A 113 0.74 -7.00 18.66
C PRO A 113 0.83 -5.55 18.22
N SER A 114 1.86 -4.85 18.69
CA SER A 114 2.08 -3.47 18.30
C SER A 114 2.28 -3.41 16.78
N MET A 115 1.95 -2.27 16.16
CA MET A 115 2.19 -2.10 14.72
C MET A 115 3.68 -2.33 14.37
N GLU A 116 4.57 -2.05 15.31
CA GLU A 116 6.01 -2.30 15.20
C GLU A 116 6.34 -3.79 15.23
N GLU A 117 5.67 -4.59 16.08
CA GLU A 117 5.88 -6.05 16.17
C GLU A 117 5.34 -6.78 14.92
N THR A 118 4.24 -6.30 14.33
CA THR A 118 3.73 -6.85 13.06
C THR A 118 4.57 -6.47 11.84
N LEU A 119 5.46 -5.48 11.96
CA LEU A 119 6.33 -5.06 10.86
C LEU A 119 7.47 -6.07 10.70
N LYS A 120 7.21 -7.15 9.97
CA LYS A 120 8.22 -8.15 9.60
C LYS A 120 9.29 -7.54 8.69
N LEU A 121 10.35 -6.99 9.29
CA LEU A 121 11.52 -6.44 8.61
C LEU A 121 12.22 -7.46 7.68
N GLU A 122 11.99 -8.76 7.89
CA GLU A 122 12.45 -9.84 7.01
C GLU A 122 11.89 -9.76 5.57
N ASN A 123 10.75 -9.10 5.36
CA ASN A 123 10.10 -8.99 4.06
C ASN A 123 10.47 -7.71 3.29
N THR A 124 11.28 -6.83 3.87
CA THR A 124 11.73 -5.62 3.20
C THR A 124 13.09 -5.86 2.56
N VAL A 125 13.17 -5.72 1.24
CA VAL A 125 14.46 -5.61 0.55
C VAL A 125 14.93 -4.18 0.78
N VAL A 126 16.12 -3.99 1.35
CA VAL A 126 16.72 -2.67 1.65
C VAL A 126 17.24 -2.00 0.37
N ARG A 127 16.42 -1.94 -0.67
CA ARG A 127 16.66 -1.20 -1.91
C ARG A 127 15.55 -0.18 -2.06
N PHE A 128 15.95 1.07 -2.27
CA PHE A 128 15.01 2.19 -2.42
C PHE A 128 13.97 1.86 -3.52
N GLY A 129 12.68 1.87 -3.14
CA GLY A 129 11.57 1.73 -4.08
C GLY A 129 11.28 0.32 -4.62
N GLN A 130 11.88 -0.75 -4.09
CA GLN A 130 11.64 -2.11 -4.57
C GLN A 130 11.22 -3.04 -3.43
N PHE A 131 9.95 -3.48 -3.43
CA PHE A 131 9.54 -4.58 -2.54
C PHE A 131 9.89 -5.92 -3.17
N LYS A 132 10.13 -6.93 -2.33
CA LYS A 132 10.47 -8.31 -2.74
C LYS A 132 9.50 -8.88 -3.78
N ASN A 133 8.22 -8.53 -3.68
CA ASN A 133 7.18 -9.02 -4.59
C ASN A 133 7.19 -8.36 -5.99
N TYR A 134 7.96 -7.29 -6.19
CA TYR A 134 8.07 -6.58 -7.47
C TYR A 134 9.38 -6.87 -8.20
N THR A 135 10.22 -7.79 -7.72
CA THR A 135 11.37 -8.24 -8.50
C THR A 135 10.87 -9.07 -9.68
N ARG A 136 10.98 -8.54 -10.89
CA ARG A 136 10.67 -9.27 -12.11
C ARG A 136 11.69 -10.40 -12.24
N ASN A 137 11.22 -11.65 -12.22
CA ASN A 137 12.07 -12.78 -12.56
C ASN A 137 12.38 -12.69 -14.06
N ASP A 138 13.60 -12.33 -14.41
CA ASP A 138 14.06 -12.29 -15.80
C ASP A 138 14.11 -13.73 -16.33
N ARG A 139 13.04 -14.11 -17.06
CA ARG A 139 13.07 -15.36 -17.82
C ARG A 139 14.12 -15.23 -18.92
N PRO A 140 14.95 -16.25 -19.15
CA PRO A 140 15.93 -16.21 -20.22
C PRO A 140 15.24 -15.97 -21.56
N SER A 141 15.92 -15.25 -22.46
CA SER A 141 15.42 -15.08 -23.82
C SER A 141 15.41 -16.44 -24.55
N LEU A 142 14.50 -16.60 -25.51
CA LEU A 142 14.36 -17.85 -26.27
C LEU A 142 15.66 -18.23 -27.01
N ALA A 143 16.46 -17.23 -27.41
CA ALA A 143 17.78 -17.44 -27.99
C ALA A 143 18.81 -17.97 -26.97
N ALA A 144 18.74 -17.51 -25.72
CA ALA A 144 19.59 -18.01 -24.65
C ALA A 144 19.19 -19.43 -24.26
N GLU A 145 17.90 -19.75 -24.22
CA GLU A 145 17.41 -21.12 -24.01
C GLU A 145 17.89 -22.05 -25.14
N TYR A 146 17.75 -21.63 -26.40
CA TYR A 146 18.26 -22.36 -27.55
C TYR A 146 19.78 -22.60 -27.50
N ALA A 147 20.56 -21.59 -27.12
CA ALA A 147 22.02 -21.73 -27.01
C ALA A 147 22.42 -22.71 -25.90
N ASN A 148 21.62 -22.80 -24.82
CA ASN A 148 21.81 -23.80 -23.77
C ASN A 148 21.42 -25.19 -24.28
N ASP A 149 20.29 -25.32 -24.96
CA ASP A 149 19.82 -26.60 -25.53
C ASP A 149 20.80 -27.19 -26.57
N LEU A 150 21.57 -26.37 -27.29
CA LEU A 150 22.64 -26.82 -28.20
C LEU A 150 23.88 -27.35 -27.49
N ARG A 151 24.14 -26.89 -26.27
CA ARG A 151 25.31 -27.31 -25.48
C ARG A 151 25.08 -28.67 -24.82
N ASP A 152 23.82 -29.00 -24.53
CA ASP A 152 23.44 -30.25 -23.89
C ASP A 152 23.15 -31.34 -24.95
N PRO A 153 23.82 -32.51 -24.90
CA PRO A 153 23.65 -33.56 -25.90
C PRO A 153 22.25 -34.16 -25.91
N GLU A 154 21.57 -34.19 -24.75
CA GLU A 154 20.19 -34.67 -24.61
C GLU A 154 19.17 -33.74 -25.29
N ASN A 155 19.43 -32.43 -25.26
CA ASN A 155 18.52 -31.41 -25.80
C ASN A 155 18.89 -30.98 -27.23
N PHE A 156 19.99 -31.51 -27.79
CA PHE A 156 20.46 -31.17 -29.13
C PHE A 156 19.38 -31.38 -30.22
N ARG A 157 18.59 -32.46 -30.12
CA ARG A 157 17.51 -32.73 -31.07
C ARG A 157 16.41 -31.67 -31.01
N LYS A 158 16.07 -31.19 -29.81
CA LYS A 158 15.09 -30.11 -29.60
C LYS A 158 15.59 -28.83 -30.27
N ALA A 159 16.85 -28.45 -30.01
CA ALA A 159 17.47 -27.30 -30.67
C ALA A 159 17.49 -27.47 -32.20
N PHE A 160 17.91 -28.62 -32.72
CA PHE A 160 17.95 -28.86 -34.16
C PHE A 160 16.58 -28.68 -34.83
N ILE A 161 15.52 -29.24 -34.25
CA ILE A 161 14.15 -29.07 -34.75
C ILE A 161 13.71 -27.60 -34.67
N LEU A 162 13.99 -26.90 -33.56
CA LEU A 162 13.67 -25.48 -33.42
C LEU A 162 14.38 -24.64 -34.48
N SER A 163 15.63 -24.97 -34.81
CA SER A 163 16.41 -24.29 -35.84
C SER A 163 15.77 -24.44 -37.22
N GLU A 164 15.29 -25.64 -37.56
CA GLU A 164 14.59 -25.93 -38.81
C GLU A 164 13.25 -25.18 -38.89
N ILE A 165 12.48 -25.16 -37.79
CA ILE A 165 11.19 -24.46 -37.72
C ILE A 165 11.38 -22.95 -37.90
N LEU A 166 12.38 -22.37 -37.25
CA LEU A 166 12.70 -20.94 -37.36
C LEU A 166 13.15 -20.59 -38.78
N ASN A 167 13.96 -21.44 -39.41
CA ASN A 167 14.50 -21.19 -40.74
C ASN A 167 13.49 -21.46 -41.88
N ARG A 168 12.43 -22.22 -41.62
CA ARG A 168 11.34 -22.45 -42.59
C ARG A 168 10.30 -21.33 -42.65
N ARG A 169 10.14 -20.57 -41.57
CA ARG A 169 9.07 -19.57 -41.44
C ARG A 169 9.50 -18.15 -41.85
N PHE A 170 10.80 -17.93 -42.04
CA PHE A 170 11.40 -16.69 -42.53
C PHE A 170 12.08 -16.91 -43.88
#